data_AF-A0A2V6H4P4-F1
#
_entry.id   AF-A0A2V6H4P4-F1
#
_cell.length_a   1.000
_cell.length_b   1.000
_cell.length_c   1.000
_cell.angle_alpha   90.00
_cell.angle_beta   90.00
_cell.angle_gamma   90.00
#
_symmetry.space_group_name_H-M   'P 1'
#
loop_
_entity.id
_entity.type
_entity.pdbx_description
1 polymer ?
#
loop_
_entity_poly.entity_id
_entity_poly.type
_entity_poly.pdbx_seq_one_letter_code
_entity_poly.pdbx_strand_id
1 'polypeptide(L)'
;APTGLIIHPTFDSSISPAIQAMIMRAIGIYESLFSDPITIEILFRYSTTAPNGDDLPAGVLSQSFFVPYDILWNSFISALRADATTSNDNAANASLPGSAFSTNIAPSSANGRALGLNTPPAMRLDGTIGPGGPYDGIVTLNSAVPFSFTRPLISGSFDAQRSVEHEIDEVMGLGSYLNSVRTCPSYEAESVPPNIITGGAGIQSCPTCSGGADVGYVGNNSGTLQFNGVTANTTHSYVVTIWYTNGDATARYALLSVNGGPGIPVPFPSTGSFQTLGSVQRTVTLNAGSDNTLMFSNPIVGNWAPDFDRIVVNCGVPPSANLRPQDLFSWRSPGNRNLTSNGSRYFSIHSGSTNIVGFNQTPPGDFGDWLSEP
;
A
#
# COMPACT_ATOMS: atom_id res chain seq x y z
N ALA A 1 27.21 3.72 -15.96
CA ALA A 1 25.81 3.25 -15.93
C ALA A 1 25.82 1.73 -15.88
N PRO A 2 24.84 1.08 -15.23
CA PRO A 2 24.68 -0.37 -15.29
C PRO A 2 24.62 -0.85 -16.75
N THR A 3 25.14 -2.04 -17.03
CA THR A 3 25.00 -2.69 -18.36
C THR A 3 23.85 -3.70 -18.40
N GLY A 4 23.14 -3.84 -17.28
CA GLY A 4 22.01 -4.76 -17.05
C GLY A 4 21.43 -4.50 -15.66
N LEU A 5 20.53 -5.36 -15.21
CA LEU A 5 19.92 -5.24 -13.88
C LEU A 5 21.01 -5.35 -12.80
N ILE A 6 20.97 -4.45 -11.82
CA ILE A 6 21.75 -4.54 -10.59
C ILE A 6 20.80 -4.50 -9.40
N ILE A 7 20.86 -5.49 -8.52
CA ILE A 7 20.19 -5.43 -7.22
C ILE A 7 21.27 -5.14 -6.18
N HIS A 8 21.17 -3.97 -5.55
CA HIS A 8 22.08 -3.55 -4.50
C HIS A 8 21.45 -3.85 -3.13
N PRO A 9 21.94 -4.89 -2.42
CA PRO A 9 21.40 -5.24 -1.12
C PRO A 9 22.00 -4.39 0.00
N THR A 10 21.14 -3.88 0.88
CA THR A 10 21.53 -3.47 2.23
C THR A 10 21.11 -4.54 3.22
N PHE A 11 22.01 -4.92 4.13
CA PHE A 11 21.73 -5.92 5.16
C PHE A 11 21.64 -5.23 6.52
N ASP A 12 20.56 -5.49 7.26
CA ASP A 12 20.51 -5.06 8.66
C ASP A 12 21.39 -5.95 9.57
N SER A 13 21.46 -5.62 10.85
CA SER A 13 22.30 -6.34 11.82
C SER A 13 21.86 -7.77 12.11
N SER A 14 20.66 -8.18 11.69
CA SER A 14 20.13 -9.54 11.88
C SER A 14 20.65 -10.54 10.84
N ILE A 15 21.20 -10.05 9.72
CA ILE A 15 21.67 -10.88 8.62
C ILE A 15 23.06 -11.47 8.93
N SER A 16 23.11 -12.79 9.11
CA SER A 16 24.37 -13.52 9.26
C SER A 16 25.09 -13.73 7.91
N PRO A 17 26.39 -14.06 7.90
CA PRO A 17 27.11 -14.37 6.65
C PRO A 17 26.48 -15.50 5.82
N ALA A 18 25.84 -16.48 6.47
CA ALA A 18 25.15 -17.57 5.79
C ALA A 18 23.89 -17.08 5.06
N ILE A 19 23.12 -16.21 5.70
CA ILE A 19 21.91 -15.58 5.12
C ILE A 19 22.34 -14.65 3.98
N GLN A 20 23.37 -13.83 4.18
CA GLN A 20 23.92 -12.96 3.15
C GLN A 20 24.35 -13.76 1.91
N ALA A 21 25.08 -14.86 2.08
CA ALA A 21 25.50 -15.71 0.98
C ALA A 21 24.30 -16.32 0.22
N MET A 22 23.20 -16.60 0.92
CA MET A 22 21.95 -17.07 0.31
C MET A 22 21.27 -15.96 -0.51
N ILE A 23 21.13 -14.76 0.05
CA ILE A 23 20.53 -13.61 -0.64
C ILE A 23 21.34 -13.26 -1.89
N MET A 24 22.67 -13.25 -1.81
CA MET A 24 23.52 -12.98 -2.97
C MET A 24 23.37 -14.02 -4.09
N ARG A 25 23.07 -15.29 -3.76
CA ARG A 25 22.75 -16.30 -4.79
C ARG A 25 21.41 -16.04 -5.46
N ALA A 26 20.38 -15.65 -4.70
CA ALA A 26 19.09 -15.25 -5.25
C ALA A 26 19.23 -14.04 -6.17
N ILE A 27 19.94 -13.00 -5.73
CA ILE A 27 20.24 -11.80 -6.54
C ILE A 27 20.94 -12.16 -7.84
N GLY A 28 21.98 -13.01 -7.77
CA GLY A 28 22.75 -13.41 -8.97
C GLY A 28 21.89 -14.12 -10.03
N ILE A 29 20.79 -14.77 -9.65
CA ILE A 29 19.84 -15.35 -10.59
C ILE A 29 19.12 -14.23 -11.36
N TYR A 30 18.53 -13.26 -10.65
CA TYR A 30 17.86 -12.12 -11.28
C TYR A 30 18.78 -11.30 -12.17
N GLU A 31 19.96 -10.93 -11.69
CA GLU A 31 20.94 -10.15 -12.49
C GLU A 31 21.40 -10.89 -13.75
N SER A 32 21.35 -12.23 -13.76
CA SER A 32 21.69 -13.03 -14.95
C SER A 32 20.56 -13.14 -15.98
N LEU A 33 19.31 -12.90 -15.56
CA LEU A 33 18.12 -13.10 -16.40
C LEU A 33 17.61 -11.78 -17.02
N PHE A 34 17.83 -10.64 -16.37
CA PHE A 34 17.27 -9.36 -16.78
C PHE A 34 18.35 -8.39 -17.31
N SER A 35 18.04 -7.71 -18.41
CA SER A 35 18.96 -6.81 -19.12
C SER A 35 18.68 -5.32 -18.94
N ASP A 36 17.57 -4.94 -18.30
CA ASP A 36 17.22 -3.53 -18.10
C ASP A 36 18.25 -2.86 -17.19
N PRO A 37 18.89 -1.75 -17.62
CA PRO A 37 20.04 -1.17 -16.93
C PRO A 37 19.63 -0.29 -15.74
N ILE A 38 18.87 -0.86 -14.81
CA ILE A 38 18.42 -0.20 -13.58
C ILE A 38 19.13 -0.77 -12.35
N THR A 39 19.28 0.07 -11.32
CA THR A 39 19.63 -0.38 -9.98
C THR A 39 18.38 -0.44 -9.11
N ILE A 40 18.23 -1.53 -8.37
CA ILE A 40 17.17 -1.74 -7.38
C ILE A 40 17.82 -1.81 -6.00
N GLU A 41 17.36 -0.96 -5.09
CA GLU A 41 17.88 -0.84 -3.73
C GLU A 41 16.95 -1.61 -2.78
N ILE A 42 17.43 -2.70 -2.18
CA ILE A 42 16.61 -3.56 -1.30
C ILE A 42 17.26 -3.70 0.07
N LEU A 43 16.51 -3.41 1.13
CA LEU A 43 16.92 -3.73 2.50
C LEU A 43 16.45 -5.15 2.86
N PHE A 44 17.38 -5.96 3.36
CA PHE A 44 17.10 -7.32 3.82
C PHE A 44 17.15 -7.42 5.34
N ARG A 45 16.15 -8.10 5.90
CA ARG A 45 15.94 -8.30 7.34
C ARG A 45 15.65 -9.77 7.66
N TYR A 46 16.03 -10.22 8.85
CA TYR A 46 15.67 -11.51 9.42
C TYR A 46 15.06 -11.31 10.82
N SER A 47 13.74 -11.18 10.87
CA SER A 47 13.01 -10.68 12.04
C SER A 47 11.68 -11.39 12.23
N THR A 48 11.13 -11.33 13.45
CA THR A 48 9.74 -11.73 13.73
C THR A 48 8.74 -10.60 13.51
N THR A 49 9.22 -9.40 13.19
CA THR A 49 8.41 -8.19 13.00
C THR A 49 8.60 -7.57 11.61
N ALA A 50 7.54 -6.93 11.12
CA ALA A 50 7.56 -6.05 9.97
C ALA A 50 8.45 -4.81 10.23
N PRO A 51 8.80 -4.03 9.19
CA PRO A 51 9.69 -2.87 9.33
C PRO A 51 9.16 -1.79 10.30
N ASN A 52 7.84 -1.66 10.42
CA ASN A 52 7.18 -0.72 11.32
C ASN A 52 7.13 -1.20 12.78
N GLY A 53 7.62 -2.42 13.07
CA GLY A 53 7.65 -3.00 14.41
C GLY A 53 6.49 -3.92 14.75
N ASP A 54 5.47 -4.02 13.89
CA ASP A 54 4.35 -4.94 14.10
C ASP A 54 4.77 -6.40 13.95
N ASP A 55 4.12 -7.31 14.66
CA ASP A 55 4.36 -8.75 14.50
C ASP A 55 4.00 -9.20 13.08
N LEU A 56 4.79 -10.12 12.52
CA LEU A 56 4.44 -10.76 11.25
C LEU A 56 3.17 -11.61 11.41
N PRO A 57 2.24 -11.61 10.43
CA PRO A 57 1.03 -12.41 10.53
C PRO A 57 1.32 -13.91 10.70
N ALA A 58 0.44 -14.61 11.41
CA ALA A 58 0.60 -16.05 11.64
C ALA A 58 0.67 -16.83 10.32
N GLY A 59 1.68 -17.69 10.18
CA GLY A 59 1.88 -18.52 8.99
C GLY A 59 2.69 -17.88 7.86
N VAL A 60 3.08 -16.61 8.00
CA VAL A 60 3.92 -15.91 7.01
C VAL A 60 5.38 -16.33 7.15
N LEU A 61 5.97 -16.85 6.07
CA LEU A 61 7.37 -17.28 6.01
C LEU A 61 8.31 -16.10 5.71
N SER A 62 7.86 -15.18 4.87
CA SER A 62 8.58 -14.00 4.43
C SER A 62 7.60 -12.92 3.98
N GLN A 63 8.05 -11.68 3.90
CA GLN A 63 7.24 -10.54 3.51
C GLN A 63 8.08 -9.52 2.75
N SER A 64 7.52 -8.99 1.67
CA SER A 64 8.03 -7.83 0.97
C SER A 64 7.23 -6.57 1.31
N PHE A 65 7.93 -5.46 1.41
CA PHE A 65 7.37 -4.13 1.23
C PHE A 65 7.97 -3.57 -0.06
N PHE A 66 7.18 -2.89 -0.87
CA PHE A 66 7.66 -2.24 -2.09
C PHE A 66 7.05 -0.84 -2.23
N VAL A 67 7.68 0.00 -3.07
CA VAL A 67 7.20 1.36 -3.36
C VAL A 67 6.28 1.34 -4.59
N PRO A 68 4.95 1.47 -4.47
CA PRO A 68 4.05 1.61 -5.62
C PRO A 68 4.01 3.05 -6.15
N TYR A 69 3.77 3.18 -7.45
CA TYR A 69 3.41 4.43 -8.11
C TYR A 69 2.05 4.29 -8.78
N ASP A 70 1.25 5.35 -8.83
CA ASP A 70 0.03 5.39 -9.63
C ASP A 70 0.34 6.14 -10.94
N ILE A 71 0.41 5.42 -12.06
CA ILE A 71 0.72 5.96 -13.38
C ILE A 71 -0.53 5.88 -14.25
N LEU A 72 -0.94 7.00 -14.86
CA LEU A 72 -2.07 7.01 -15.79
C LEU A 72 -1.92 5.91 -16.85
N TRP A 73 -3.02 5.18 -17.10
CA TRP A 73 -3.03 4.02 -18.00
C TRP A 73 -2.30 4.29 -19.32
N ASN A 74 -2.67 5.37 -20.01
CA ASN A 74 -2.11 5.69 -21.32
C ASN A 74 -0.61 6.02 -21.25
N SER A 75 -0.15 6.62 -20.16
CA SER A 75 1.28 6.92 -19.96
C SER A 75 2.08 5.63 -19.78
N PHE A 76 1.58 4.70 -18.94
CA PHE A 76 2.24 3.41 -18.73
C PHE A 76 2.27 2.57 -20.01
N ILE A 77 1.13 2.44 -20.71
CA ILE A 77 1.05 1.69 -21.98
C ILE A 77 1.95 2.28 -23.07
N SER A 78 2.09 3.61 -23.12
CA SER A 78 2.98 4.26 -24.08
C SER A 78 4.45 3.95 -23.78
N ALA A 79 4.85 3.97 -22.50
CA ALA A 79 6.19 3.60 -22.08
C ALA A 79 6.49 2.12 -22.38
N LEU A 80 5.58 1.21 -22.03
CA LEU A 80 5.71 -0.23 -22.31
C LEU A 80 5.87 -0.54 -23.81
N ARG A 81 5.16 0.20 -24.68
CA ARG A 81 5.30 0.06 -26.14
C ARG A 81 6.63 0.62 -26.66
N ALA A 82 7.08 1.74 -26.09
CA ALA A 82 8.31 2.40 -26.50
C ALA A 82 9.56 1.60 -26.10
N ASP A 83 9.47 0.86 -24.99
CA ASP A 83 10.55 0.07 -24.41
C ASP A 83 10.76 -1.30 -25.10
N ALA A 84 9.88 -1.69 -26.03
CA ALA A 84 9.93 -3.00 -26.68
C ALA A 84 11.25 -3.23 -27.45
N THR A 85 12.04 -4.21 -27.04
CA THR A 85 13.33 -4.52 -27.69
C THR A 85 13.42 -5.95 -28.22
N THR A 86 12.57 -6.86 -27.74
CA THR A 86 12.59 -8.29 -28.07
C THR A 86 11.34 -8.75 -28.82
N SER A 87 11.37 -9.96 -29.38
CA SER A 87 10.17 -10.58 -29.98
C SER A 87 9.08 -10.86 -28.93
N ASN A 88 9.47 -11.13 -27.69
CA ASN A 88 8.52 -11.33 -26.59
C ASN A 88 7.80 -10.02 -26.25
N ASP A 89 8.50 -8.89 -26.22
CA ASP A 89 7.88 -7.57 -26.00
C ASP A 89 6.90 -7.22 -27.11
N ASN A 90 7.26 -7.52 -28.35
CA ASN A 90 6.37 -7.32 -29.50
C ASN A 90 5.10 -8.18 -29.40
N ALA A 91 5.22 -9.44 -28.96
CA ALA A 91 4.07 -10.31 -28.71
C ALA A 91 3.19 -9.78 -27.57
N ALA A 92 3.81 -9.40 -26.44
CA ALA A 92 3.16 -8.76 -25.29
C ALA A 92 2.37 -7.53 -25.71
N ASN A 93 3.01 -6.60 -26.41
CA ASN A 93 2.43 -5.35 -26.87
C ASN A 93 1.26 -5.55 -27.84
N ALA A 94 1.32 -6.56 -28.71
CA ALA A 94 0.22 -6.92 -29.61
C ALA A 94 -1.02 -7.43 -28.85
N SER A 95 -0.88 -7.92 -27.62
CA SER A 95 -1.97 -8.43 -26.79
C SER A 95 -2.64 -7.36 -25.90
N LEU A 96 -2.07 -6.16 -25.84
CA LEU A 96 -2.59 -5.06 -24.99
C LEU A 96 -4.00 -4.64 -25.44
N PRO A 97 -4.89 -4.30 -24.49
CA PRO A 97 -6.27 -3.94 -24.82
C PRO A 97 -6.33 -2.60 -25.57
N GLY A 98 -7.32 -2.45 -26.44
CA GLY A 98 -7.56 -1.21 -27.19
C GLY A 98 -8.13 -0.07 -26.35
N SER A 99 -8.67 -0.37 -25.16
CA SER A 99 -9.23 0.60 -24.21
C SER A 99 -8.70 0.34 -22.80
N ALA A 100 -8.64 1.38 -21.98
CA ALA A 100 -8.21 1.27 -20.60
C ALA A 100 -9.17 0.41 -19.76
N PHE A 101 -8.62 -0.44 -18.90
CA PHE A 101 -9.39 -1.22 -17.91
C PHE A 101 -9.45 -0.56 -16.53
N SER A 102 -8.57 0.40 -16.26
CA SER A 102 -8.51 1.20 -15.03
C SER A 102 -8.02 2.61 -15.35
N THR A 103 -8.17 3.54 -14.40
CA THR A 103 -7.62 4.90 -14.51
C THR A 103 -6.09 4.88 -14.56
N ASN A 104 -5.48 4.10 -13.67
CA ASN A 104 -4.03 3.98 -13.54
C ASN A 104 -3.58 2.52 -13.60
N ILE A 105 -2.32 2.33 -13.98
CA ILE A 105 -1.52 1.14 -13.67
C ILE A 105 -0.67 1.46 -12.45
N ALA A 106 -0.53 0.50 -11.53
CA ALA A 106 0.24 0.64 -10.32
C ALA A 106 1.56 -0.17 -10.37
N PRO A 107 2.60 0.26 -11.12
CA PRO A 107 3.89 -0.42 -11.07
C PRO A 107 4.58 -0.24 -9.72
N SER A 108 5.50 -1.16 -9.39
CA SER A 108 6.51 -0.88 -8.37
C SER A 108 7.51 0.17 -8.89
N SER A 109 8.28 0.74 -7.97
CA SER A 109 9.32 1.71 -8.29
C SER A 109 10.33 1.17 -9.31
N ALA A 110 10.82 -0.06 -9.11
CA ALA A 110 11.69 -0.74 -10.05
C ALA A 110 11.02 -1.00 -11.41
N ASN A 111 9.78 -1.51 -11.43
CA ASN A 111 9.08 -1.82 -12.67
C ASN A 111 8.84 -0.58 -13.53
N GLY A 112 8.50 0.56 -12.91
CA GLY A 112 8.36 1.82 -13.64
C GLY A 112 9.69 2.28 -14.25
N ARG A 113 10.80 2.17 -13.51
CA ARG A 113 12.13 2.59 -14.00
C ARG A 113 12.64 1.70 -15.12
N ALA A 114 12.30 0.41 -15.12
CA ALA A 114 12.61 -0.49 -16.24
C ALA A 114 12.06 0.08 -17.55
N LEU A 115 10.86 0.68 -17.53
CA LEU A 115 10.23 1.33 -18.69
C LEU A 115 10.68 2.79 -18.92
N GLY A 116 11.73 3.25 -18.24
CA GLY A 116 12.21 4.64 -18.32
C GLY A 116 11.32 5.69 -17.64
N LEU A 117 10.35 5.28 -16.81
CA LEU A 117 9.51 6.21 -16.05
C LEU A 117 10.26 6.77 -14.83
N ASN A 118 9.88 7.97 -14.40
CA ASN A 118 10.45 8.60 -13.19
C ASN A 118 9.77 8.06 -11.91
N THR A 119 10.14 6.85 -11.51
CA THR A 119 9.66 6.18 -10.30
C THR A 119 10.86 5.87 -9.39
N PRO A 120 11.42 6.84 -8.66
CA PRO A 120 12.61 6.62 -7.83
C PRO A 120 12.32 5.77 -6.57
N PRO A 121 13.36 5.28 -5.87
CA PRO A 121 13.20 4.71 -4.54
C PRO A 121 12.54 5.74 -3.59
N ALA A 122 11.78 5.25 -2.62
CA ALA A 122 11.09 6.11 -1.65
C ALA A 122 10.85 5.43 -0.30
N MET A 123 11.26 4.19 -0.10
CA MET A 123 11.05 3.48 1.15
C MET A 123 12.14 3.79 2.17
N ARG A 124 11.73 4.03 3.41
CA ARG A 124 12.61 4.24 4.57
C ARG A 124 12.79 2.93 5.35
N LEU A 125 13.72 2.93 6.30
CA LEU A 125 14.07 1.76 7.12
C LEU A 125 12.87 1.17 7.89
N ASP A 126 11.90 2.00 8.27
CA ASP A 126 10.68 1.61 9.01
C ASP A 126 9.54 1.16 8.09
N GLY A 127 9.78 1.03 6.78
CA GLY A 127 8.77 0.67 5.78
C GLY A 127 7.85 1.81 5.36
N THR A 128 7.99 3.01 5.92
CA THR A 128 7.24 4.17 5.45
C THR A 128 7.75 4.62 4.08
N ILE A 129 6.85 5.18 3.26
CA ILE A 129 7.15 5.66 1.92
C ILE A 129 7.13 7.18 1.91
N GLY A 130 8.22 7.80 1.44
CA GLY A 130 8.28 9.24 1.23
C GLY A 130 9.53 9.67 0.46
N PRO A 131 9.55 10.92 -0.04
CA PRO A 131 10.69 11.44 -0.80
C PRO A 131 12.03 11.26 -0.08
N GLY A 132 13.02 10.77 -0.81
CA GLY A 132 14.38 10.53 -0.30
C GLY A 132 14.53 9.26 0.53
N GLY A 133 13.53 8.38 0.60
CA GLY A 133 13.73 7.02 1.08
C GLY A 133 14.66 6.26 0.10
N PRO A 134 15.74 5.62 0.58
CA PRO A 134 16.77 5.07 -0.31
C PRO A 134 16.38 3.73 -0.94
N TYR A 135 15.32 3.07 -0.47
CA TYR A 135 14.98 1.71 -0.90
C TYR A 135 13.78 1.67 -1.85
N ASP A 136 13.82 0.73 -2.79
CA ASP A 136 12.68 0.31 -3.62
C ASP A 136 11.76 -0.65 -2.87
N GLY A 137 12.34 -1.40 -1.92
CA GLY A 137 11.62 -2.31 -1.07
C GLY A 137 12.43 -2.84 0.10
N ILE A 138 11.73 -3.56 0.97
CA ILE A 138 12.31 -4.28 2.11
C ILE A 138 11.85 -5.73 2.02
N VAL A 139 12.78 -6.67 2.14
CA VAL A 139 12.50 -8.10 2.22
C VAL A 139 12.79 -8.55 3.65
N THR A 140 11.78 -9.11 4.31
CA THR A 140 11.91 -9.67 5.67
C THR A 140 11.67 -11.18 5.62
N LEU A 141 12.66 -11.97 6.01
CA LEU A 141 12.51 -13.40 6.22
C LEU A 141 12.15 -13.65 7.70
N ASN A 142 11.10 -14.44 7.97
CA ASN A 142 10.59 -14.63 9.33
C ASN A 142 11.55 -15.46 10.18
N SER A 143 12.14 -14.87 11.22
CA SER A 143 13.10 -15.57 12.07
C SER A 143 12.47 -16.56 13.06
N ALA A 144 11.14 -16.61 13.16
CA ALA A 144 10.42 -17.55 14.01
C ALA A 144 10.24 -18.95 13.39
N VAL A 145 10.57 -19.15 12.10
CA VAL A 145 10.38 -20.42 11.39
C VAL A 145 11.73 -21.04 10.97
N PRO A 146 11.83 -22.38 10.89
CA PRO A 146 13.09 -23.03 10.56
C PRO A 146 13.41 -22.91 9.07
N PHE A 147 14.55 -22.29 8.75
CA PHE A 147 15.02 -22.13 7.37
C PHE A 147 16.32 -22.90 7.08
N SER A 148 16.40 -23.46 5.88
CA SER A 148 17.65 -23.85 5.24
C SER A 148 18.18 -22.70 4.39
N PHE A 149 19.40 -22.24 4.69
CA PHE A 149 20.10 -21.21 3.91
C PHE A 149 21.00 -21.78 2.83
N THR A 150 21.03 -23.10 2.64
CA THR A 150 21.74 -23.81 1.58
C THR A 150 20.88 -24.97 1.08
N ARG A 151 21.19 -25.47 -0.12
CA ARG A 151 20.59 -26.70 -0.68
C ARG A 151 21.65 -27.81 -0.72
N PRO A 152 21.28 -29.09 -0.46
CA PRO A 152 19.94 -29.62 -0.20
C PRO A 152 19.37 -29.17 1.17
N LEU A 153 18.04 -29.21 1.30
CA LEU A 153 17.33 -28.73 2.48
C LEU A 153 17.53 -29.66 3.67
N ILE A 154 17.59 -29.07 4.87
CA ILE A 154 17.50 -29.77 6.14
C ILE A 154 16.05 -30.21 6.35
N SER A 155 15.84 -31.47 6.77
CA SER A 155 14.51 -32.00 7.06
C SER A 155 13.76 -31.11 8.07
N GLY A 156 12.52 -30.76 7.76
CA GLY A 156 11.67 -29.91 8.59
C GLY A 156 11.96 -28.40 8.50
N SER A 157 12.73 -27.96 7.49
CA SER A 157 12.99 -26.54 7.25
C SER A 157 12.45 -26.08 5.89
N PHE A 158 12.12 -24.79 5.80
CA PHE A 158 11.75 -24.11 4.57
C PHE A 158 12.97 -23.70 3.75
N ASP A 159 12.80 -23.54 2.44
CA ASP A 159 13.85 -23.05 1.55
C ASP A 159 13.91 -21.52 1.57
N ALA A 160 14.91 -20.97 2.27
CA ALA A 160 15.06 -19.53 2.39
C ALA A 160 15.36 -18.85 1.06
N GLN A 161 16.06 -19.53 0.14
CA GLN A 161 16.38 -18.95 -1.16
C GLN A 161 15.12 -18.77 -1.99
N ARG A 162 14.22 -19.76 -1.97
CA ARG A 162 12.93 -19.67 -2.65
C ARG A 162 12.06 -18.54 -2.08
N SER A 163 11.99 -18.42 -0.75
CA SER A 163 11.28 -17.32 -0.09
C SER A 163 11.85 -15.96 -0.48
N VAL A 164 13.17 -15.79 -0.45
CA VAL A 164 13.80 -14.52 -0.84
C VAL A 164 13.64 -14.21 -2.33
N GLU A 165 13.74 -15.22 -3.20
CA GLU A 165 13.49 -15.06 -4.64
C GLU A 165 12.08 -14.51 -4.88
N HIS A 166 11.08 -15.08 -4.21
CA HIS A 166 9.71 -14.59 -4.25
C HIS A 166 9.61 -13.15 -3.77
N GLU A 167 10.08 -12.80 -2.57
CA GLU A 167 9.95 -11.41 -2.10
C GLU A 167 10.71 -10.38 -2.96
N ILE A 168 11.82 -10.76 -3.60
CA ILE A 168 12.53 -9.89 -4.54
C ILE A 168 11.67 -9.63 -5.78
N ASP A 169 10.99 -10.65 -6.30
CA ASP A 169 10.17 -10.53 -7.49
C ASP A 169 9.01 -9.55 -7.27
N GLU A 170 8.50 -9.49 -6.04
CA GLU A 170 7.47 -8.55 -5.64
C GLU A 170 7.95 -7.10 -5.61
N VAL A 171 9.14 -6.86 -5.06
CA VAL A 171 9.79 -5.55 -5.10
C VAL A 171 10.06 -5.13 -6.55
N MET A 172 10.46 -6.07 -7.41
CA MET A 172 10.75 -5.82 -8.81
C MET A 172 9.50 -5.49 -9.64
N GLY A 173 8.33 -6.06 -9.31
CA GLY A 173 7.07 -5.69 -9.97
C GLY A 173 6.03 -6.79 -10.15
N LEU A 174 6.25 -8.01 -9.64
CA LEU A 174 5.25 -9.06 -9.61
C LEU A 174 4.36 -8.84 -8.37
N GLY A 175 3.18 -8.25 -8.57
CA GLY A 175 2.43 -7.69 -7.44
C GLY A 175 1.83 -8.79 -6.56
N SER A 176 2.00 -8.67 -5.24
CA SER A 176 1.43 -9.54 -4.19
C SER A 176 -0.09 -9.42 -4.00
N TYR A 177 -0.83 -8.80 -4.95
CA TYR A 177 -2.28 -8.63 -4.89
C TYR A 177 -2.88 -8.33 -6.27
N LEU A 178 -4.03 -8.94 -6.56
CA LEU A 178 -4.89 -8.53 -7.69
C LEU A 178 -5.81 -7.39 -7.30
N ASN A 179 -5.96 -6.41 -8.20
CA ASN A 179 -6.85 -5.27 -7.98
C ASN A 179 -6.60 -4.63 -6.62
N SER A 180 -5.43 -4.01 -6.45
CA SER A 180 -5.12 -3.30 -5.21
C SER A 180 -6.18 -2.21 -4.98
N VAL A 181 -7.17 -2.52 -4.13
CA VAL A 181 -8.04 -1.51 -3.56
C VAL A 181 -7.11 -0.73 -2.67
N ARG A 182 -6.62 0.40 -3.19
CA ARG A 182 -5.90 1.35 -2.36
C ARG A 182 -6.92 1.89 -1.37
N THR A 183 -7.00 1.25 -0.20
CA THR A 183 -7.76 1.78 0.92
C THR A 183 -7.04 3.04 1.34
N CYS A 184 -7.66 4.19 1.08
CA CYS A 184 -7.13 5.45 1.57
C CYS A 184 -6.96 5.37 3.10
N PRO A 185 -5.87 5.92 3.67
CA PRO A 185 -5.63 5.85 5.10
C PRO A 185 -6.85 6.32 5.89
N SER A 186 -7.35 5.46 6.78
CA SER A 186 -8.52 5.69 7.61
C SER A 186 -8.10 5.64 9.08
N TYR A 187 -8.63 6.56 9.87
CA TYR A 187 -8.30 6.72 11.29
C TYR A 187 -9.61 6.84 12.07
N GLU A 188 -9.89 5.84 12.91
CA GLU A 188 -11.05 5.84 13.81
C GLU A 188 -10.86 6.90 14.90
N ALA A 189 -11.91 7.64 15.25
CA ALA A 189 -11.84 8.69 16.25
C ALA A 189 -11.54 8.13 17.65
N GLU A 190 -12.12 6.97 17.97
CA GLU A 190 -12.02 6.28 19.26
C GLU A 190 -10.69 5.54 19.49
N SER A 191 -9.79 5.49 18.49
CA SER A 191 -8.52 4.77 18.59
C SER A 191 -7.54 5.47 19.53
N VAL A 192 -7.57 5.12 20.81
CA VAL A 192 -6.68 5.66 21.85
C VAL A 192 -5.87 4.53 22.51
N PRO A 193 -4.53 4.50 22.35
CA PRO A 193 -3.70 5.34 21.47
C PRO A 193 -3.94 5.04 19.96
N PRO A 194 -3.50 5.91 19.01
CA PRO A 194 -2.65 7.09 19.19
C PRO A 194 -3.41 8.41 19.37
N ASN A 195 -4.73 8.46 19.21
CA ASN A 195 -5.47 9.71 19.31
C ASN A 195 -5.47 10.27 20.74
N ILE A 196 -5.64 11.58 20.86
CA ILE A 196 -5.78 12.26 22.15
C ILE A 196 -7.19 12.83 22.25
N ILE A 197 -7.93 12.37 23.25
CA ILE A 197 -9.27 12.85 23.59
C ILE A 197 -9.18 13.47 24.98
N THR A 198 -9.56 14.74 25.13
CA THR A 198 -9.42 15.45 26.42
C THR A 198 -10.45 16.57 26.59
N GLY A 199 -10.47 17.15 27.80
CA GLY A 199 -11.21 18.37 28.13
C GLY A 199 -12.73 18.24 28.10
N GLY A 200 -13.25 17.03 28.20
CA GLY A 200 -14.69 16.73 28.23
C GLY A 200 -15.18 15.92 27.03
N ALA A 201 -14.37 15.81 25.97
CA ALA A 201 -14.64 14.86 24.89
C ALA A 201 -14.51 13.41 25.39
N GLY A 202 -15.25 12.49 24.79
CA GLY A 202 -15.25 11.09 25.22
C GLY A 202 -15.79 10.13 24.17
N ILE A 203 -15.37 8.88 24.27
CA ILE A 203 -15.83 7.78 23.42
C ILE A 203 -17.23 7.35 23.90
N GLN A 204 -18.13 7.13 22.96
CA GLN A 204 -19.48 6.63 23.23
C GLN A 204 -19.91 5.61 22.15
N SER A 205 -21.01 4.90 22.41
CA SER A 205 -21.49 3.89 21.48
C SER A 205 -22.27 4.51 20.31
N CYS A 206 -21.88 4.10 19.10
CA CYS A 206 -22.58 4.42 17.87
C CYS A 206 -22.62 3.15 17.00
N PRO A 207 -23.66 2.29 17.11
CA PRO A 207 -23.71 1.03 16.37
C PRO A 207 -23.68 1.19 14.84
N THR A 208 -24.02 2.37 14.33
CA THR A 208 -23.95 2.70 12.90
C THR A 208 -22.60 3.24 12.46
N CYS A 209 -21.74 3.64 13.39
CA CYS A 209 -20.41 4.17 13.12
C CYS A 209 -19.42 3.03 12.79
N SER A 210 -18.33 3.38 12.12
CA SER A 210 -17.18 2.49 12.00
C SER A 210 -16.69 2.12 13.40
N GLY A 211 -16.20 0.89 13.58
CA GLY A 211 -15.78 0.42 14.92
C GLY A 211 -16.90 0.29 15.97
N GLY A 212 -18.13 0.74 15.69
CA GLY A 212 -19.27 0.72 16.62
C GLY A 212 -19.23 1.83 17.69
N ALA A 213 -18.35 2.81 17.53
CA ALA A 213 -18.16 3.91 18.47
C ALA A 213 -17.94 5.24 17.74
N ASP A 214 -18.13 6.34 18.44
CA ASP A 214 -17.71 7.67 18.00
C ASP A 214 -17.13 8.46 19.19
N VAL A 215 -16.58 9.63 18.89
CA VAL A 215 -16.10 10.58 19.90
C VAL A 215 -17.03 11.79 19.93
N GLY A 216 -17.81 11.86 21.00
CA GLY A 216 -18.71 12.97 21.28
C GLY A 216 -18.13 13.99 22.27
N TYR A 217 -18.95 14.99 22.60
CA TYR A 217 -18.63 16.05 23.57
C TYR A 217 -17.39 16.88 23.24
N VAL A 218 -16.92 16.85 21.98
CA VAL A 218 -15.91 17.79 21.49
C VAL A 218 -16.51 19.20 21.48
N GLY A 219 -15.81 20.17 22.06
CA GLY A 219 -16.31 21.54 22.23
C GLY A 219 -16.57 21.94 23.69
N ASN A 220 -17.52 22.85 23.89
CA ASN A 220 -17.79 23.49 25.19
C ASN A 220 -16.53 24.07 25.82
N ASN A 221 -15.78 24.85 25.03
CA ASN A 221 -14.51 25.48 25.36
C ASN A 221 -13.30 24.53 25.48
N SER A 222 -13.41 23.38 26.15
CA SER A 222 -12.24 22.55 26.47
C SER A 222 -12.19 21.18 25.78
N GLY A 223 -13.31 20.65 25.30
CA GLY A 223 -13.37 19.32 24.68
C GLY A 223 -12.65 19.27 23.34
N THR A 224 -11.70 18.35 23.18
CA THR A 224 -10.92 18.19 21.94
C THR A 224 -10.71 16.73 21.55
N LEU A 225 -10.63 16.51 20.25
CA LEU A 225 -10.21 15.25 19.62
C LEU A 225 -9.05 15.57 18.68
N GLN A 226 -7.89 14.94 18.91
CA GLN A 226 -6.75 15.02 18.00
C GLN A 226 -6.43 13.65 17.43
N PHE A 227 -6.51 13.55 16.10
CA PHE A 227 -5.96 12.44 15.34
C PHE A 227 -4.43 12.60 15.26
N ASN A 228 -3.70 11.55 15.60
CA ASN A 228 -2.24 11.50 15.51
C ASN A 228 -1.81 10.39 14.54
N GLY A 229 -0.58 10.46 14.04
CA GLY A 229 -0.07 9.44 13.13
C GLY A 229 -0.67 9.54 11.72
N VAL A 230 -1.23 10.69 11.33
CA VAL A 230 -1.90 10.84 10.04
C VAL A 230 -0.83 10.90 8.95
N THR A 231 -0.93 9.97 8.01
CA THR A 231 0.11 9.73 7.01
C THR A 231 -0.19 10.44 5.70
N ALA A 232 0.86 10.95 5.07
CA ALA A 232 0.82 11.48 3.72
C ALA A 232 2.11 11.14 2.97
N ASN A 233 1.99 10.71 1.72
CA ASN A 233 3.13 10.27 0.91
C ASN A 233 4.06 11.44 0.53
N THR A 234 3.49 12.61 0.29
CA THR A 234 4.22 13.83 -0.07
C THR A 234 3.60 15.04 0.63
N THR A 235 4.39 16.10 0.84
CA THR A 235 3.84 17.35 1.35
C THR A 235 2.95 17.98 0.27
N HIS A 236 1.64 17.91 0.44
CA HIS A 236 0.67 18.38 -0.54
C HIS A 236 -0.69 18.66 0.10
N SER A 237 -1.60 19.24 -0.67
CA SER A 237 -3.00 19.36 -0.30
C SER A 237 -3.73 18.03 -0.54
N TYR A 238 -4.36 17.48 0.51
CA TYR A 238 -5.17 16.28 0.48
C TYR A 238 -6.61 16.63 0.80
N VAL A 239 -7.55 15.92 0.18
CA VAL A 239 -8.96 15.98 0.60
C VAL A 239 -9.14 14.98 1.74
N VAL A 240 -9.56 15.43 2.91
CA VAL A 240 -9.91 14.57 4.03
C VAL A 240 -11.43 14.46 4.12
N THR A 241 -11.94 13.25 4.06
CA THR A 241 -13.35 12.95 4.33
C THR A 241 -13.50 12.72 5.83
N ILE A 242 -14.38 13.49 6.47
CA ILE A 242 -14.65 13.45 7.90
C ILE A 242 -16.05 12.87 8.08
N TRP A 243 -16.14 11.70 8.70
CA TRP A 243 -17.39 11.03 9.02
C TRP A 243 -17.84 11.43 10.41
N TYR A 244 -19.13 11.73 10.55
CA TYR A 244 -19.67 12.31 11.77
C TYR A 244 -21.17 12.03 11.91
N THR A 245 -21.70 12.25 13.11
CA THR A 245 -23.14 12.32 13.36
C THR A 245 -23.52 13.69 13.95
N ASN A 246 -24.69 14.19 13.57
CA ASN A 246 -25.26 15.42 14.11
C ASN A 246 -26.77 15.29 14.18
N GLY A 247 -27.29 14.99 15.37
CA GLY A 247 -28.72 14.86 15.61
C GLY A 247 -29.48 16.17 15.79
N ASP A 248 -28.80 17.32 15.81
CA ASP A 248 -29.48 18.61 15.90
C ASP A 248 -30.13 18.95 14.56
N ALA A 249 -31.21 19.74 14.57
CA ALA A 249 -31.90 20.18 13.36
C ALA A 249 -31.06 21.16 12.49
N THR A 250 -30.00 21.74 13.06
CA THR A 250 -29.13 22.71 12.40
C THR A 250 -27.69 22.22 12.34
N ALA A 251 -26.89 22.85 11.47
CA ALA A 251 -25.47 22.51 11.38
C ALA A 251 -24.74 22.82 12.70
N ARG A 252 -23.88 21.90 13.12
CA ARG A 252 -22.87 22.13 14.16
C ARG A 252 -21.56 22.58 13.53
N TYR A 253 -20.62 22.98 14.38
CA TYR A 253 -19.37 23.57 13.96
C TYR A 253 -18.19 23.07 14.79
N ALA A 254 -17.05 22.84 14.13
CA ALA A 254 -15.76 22.66 14.77
C ALA A 254 -14.67 23.46 14.06
N LEU A 255 -13.63 23.83 14.81
CA LEU A 255 -12.35 24.27 14.29
C LEU A 255 -11.47 23.04 14.02
N LEU A 256 -10.96 22.93 12.80
CA LEU A 256 -9.95 21.94 12.41
C LEU A 256 -8.56 22.60 12.38
N SER A 257 -7.71 22.26 13.33
CA SER A 257 -6.28 22.62 13.32
C SER A 257 -5.48 21.49 12.70
N VAL A 258 -4.63 21.81 11.73
CA VAL A 258 -3.73 20.86 11.06
C VAL A 258 -2.31 21.18 11.45
N ASN A 259 -1.57 20.21 12.01
CA ASN A 259 -0.17 20.36 12.43
C ASN A 259 0.06 21.55 13.37
N GLY A 260 -0.88 21.80 14.30
CA GLY A 260 -0.83 22.94 15.22
C GLY A 260 -1.07 24.31 14.58
N GLY A 261 -1.45 24.36 13.30
CA GLY A 261 -1.80 25.58 12.59
C GLY A 261 -3.12 26.20 13.06
N PRO A 262 -3.49 27.38 12.51
CA PRO A 262 -4.75 28.04 12.83
C PRO A 262 -5.96 27.14 12.59
N GLY A 263 -6.95 27.20 13.47
CA GLY A 263 -8.19 26.44 13.35
C GLY A 263 -9.04 26.91 12.17
N ILE A 264 -9.33 25.99 11.25
CA ILE A 264 -10.17 26.24 10.07
C ILE A 264 -11.63 25.95 10.43
N PRO A 265 -12.56 26.87 10.12
CA PRO A 265 -14.00 26.65 10.25
C PRO A 265 -14.52 25.46 9.43
N VAL A 266 -15.12 24.46 10.09
CA VAL A 266 -15.79 23.33 9.42
C VAL A 266 -17.26 23.24 9.87
N PRO A 267 -18.22 23.59 9.00
CA PRO A 267 -19.64 23.29 9.26
C PRO A 267 -19.96 21.82 9.01
N PHE A 268 -20.84 21.29 9.86
CA PHE A 268 -21.33 19.91 9.85
C PHE A 268 -22.87 19.92 9.86
N PRO A 269 -23.52 19.83 8.69
CA PRO A 269 -24.98 19.76 8.56
C PRO A 269 -25.62 18.68 9.44
N SER A 270 -26.92 18.82 9.73
CA SER A 270 -27.69 17.78 10.40
C SER A 270 -27.61 16.46 9.62
N THR A 271 -27.42 15.35 10.33
CA THR A 271 -27.58 13.99 9.78
C THR A 271 -28.92 13.37 10.19
N GLY A 272 -29.75 14.11 10.94
CA GLY A 272 -31.08 13.69 11.39
C GLY A 272 -31.09 12.94 12.73
N SER A 273 -29.98 12.33 13.14
CA SER A 273 -29.81 11.76 14.49
C SER A 273 -28.33 11.57 14.85
N PHE A 274 -28.01 11.44 16.14
CA PHE A 274 -26.68 11.04 16.63
C PHE A 274 -26.35 9.55 16.39
N GLN A 275 -27.17 8.87 15.59
CA GLN A 275 -26.99 7.48 15.17
C GLN A 275 -27.12 7.35 13.64
N THR A 276 -26.93 8.46 12.92
CA THR A 276 -26.99 8.49 11.46
C THR A 276 -25.71 9.14 10.96
N LEU A 277 -24.91 8.36 10.24
CA LEU A 277 -23.67 8.82 9.64
C LEU A 277 -23.93 9.78 8.49
N GLY A 278 -23.18 10.88 8.50
CA GLY A 278 -22.93 11.74 7.36
C GLY A 278 -21.44 11.94 7.15
N SER A 279 -21.08 12.70 6.12
CA SER A 279 -19.69 13.11 5.94
C SER A 279 -19.57 14.50 5.31
N VAL A 280 -18.43 15.14 5.57
CA VAL A 280 -17.99 16.36 4.89
C VAL A 280 -16.56 16.19 4.41
N GLN A 281 -16.15 16.96 3.40
CA GLN A 281 -14.79 16.94 2.89
C GLN A 281 -14.08 18.26 3.12
N ARG A 282 -12.81 18.22 3.50
CA ARG A 282 -11.96 19.42 3.63
C ARG A 282 -10.60 19.20 2.99
N THR A 283 -10.14 20.19 2.24
CA THR A 283 -8.78 20.19 1.72
C THR A 283 -7.83 20.72 2.78
N VAL A 284 -6.83 19.93 3.15
CA VAL A 284 -5.80 20.27 4.14
C VAL A 284 -4.42 20.02 3.57
N THR A 285 -3.43 20.77 4.01
CA THR A 285 -2.03 20.49 3.65
C THR A 285 -1.41 19.57 4.70
N LEU A 286 -1.00 18.39 4.26
CA LEU A 286 -0.27 17.43 5.10
C LEU A 286 1.21 17.45 4.69
N ASN A 287 2.10 17.29 5.66
CA ASN A 287 3.52 17.07 5.46
C ASN A 287 3.78 15.60 5.08
N ALA A 288 4.79 15.33 4.26
CA ALA A 288 5.22 13.96 4.00
C ALA A 288 5.59 13.23 5.31
N GLY A 289 5.23 11.95 5.42
CA GLY A 289 5.46 11.13 6.61
C GLY A 289 4.19 10.93 7.46
N SER A 290 4.36 10.45 8.69
CA SER A 290 3.29 10.06 9.61
C SER A 290 3.03 11.05 10.75
N ASP A 291 3.81 12.12 10.85
CA ASP A 291 3.75 13.04 12.00
C ASP A 291 2.63 14.07 11.91
N ASN A 292 1.68 13.93 10.97
CA ASN A 292 0.61 14.91 10.86
C ASN A 292 -0.42 14.74 11.98
N THR A 293 -0.95 15.87 12.41
CA THR A 293 -2.02 15.94 13.41
C THR A 293 -3.22 16.72 12.86
N LEU A 294 -4.41 16.20 13.11
CA LEU A 294 -5.68 16.89 12.83
C LEU A 294 -6.48 16.97 14.13
N MET A 295 -6.61 18.18 14.66
CA MET A 295 -7.33 18.44 15.92
C MET A 295 -8.66 19.15 15.64
N PHE A 296 -9.74 18.58 16.18
CA PHE A 296 -11.07 19.18 16.22
C PHE A 296 -11.35 19.78 17.60
N SER A 297 -11.86 21.02 17.63
CA SER A 297 -12.25 21.72 18.85
C SER A 297 -13.41 22.68 18.62
N ASN A 298 -14.07 23.12 19.69
CA ASN A 298 -14.97 24.28 19.64
C ASN A 298 -14.81 25.12 20.92
N PRO A 299 -14.18 26.31 20.84
CA PRO A 299 -13.84 27.10 22.02
C PRO A 299 -15.04 27.85 22.62
N ILE A 300 -16.21 27.80 22.00
CA ILE A 300 -17.38 28.54 22.46
C ILE A 300 -18.05 27.75 23.59
N VAL A 301 -18.15 28.36 24.78
CA VAL A 301 -18.86 27.78 25.93
C VAL A 301 -20.31 27.46 25.55
N GLY A 302 -20.79 26.27 25.91
CA GLY A 302 -22.13 25.78 25.60
C GLY A 302 -22.36 25.39 24.15
N ASN A 303 -21.33 25.32 23.30
CA ASN A 303 -21.43 24.88 21.92
C ASN A 303 -20.53 23.66 21.67
N TRP A 304 -21.12 22.61 21.13
CA TRP A 304 -20.43 21.37 20.79
C TRP A 304 -20.26 21.21 19.28
N ALA A 305 -19.20 20.50 18.91
CA ALA A 305 -19.00 19.94 17.58
C ALA A 305 -19.99 18.78 17.33
N PRO A 306 -20.09 18.23 16.09
CA PRO A 306 -20.69 16.92 15.91
C PRO A 306 -19.94 15.83 16.68
N ASP A 307 -20.52 14.63 16.73
CA ASP A 307 -19.80 13.44 17.20
C ASP A 307 -19.02 12.85 16.02
N PHE A 308 -17.76 12.51 16.22
CA PHE A 308 -16.83 12.13 15.16
C PHE A 308 -16.63 10.61 15.11
N ASP A 309 -16.89 10.02 13.95
CA ASP A 309 -16.70 8.59 13.67
C ASP A 309 -15.25 8.33 13.25
N ARG A 310 -14.83 8.86 12.10
CA ARG A 310 -13.49 8.65 11.54
C ARG A 310 -13.08 9.71 10.55
N ILE A 311 -11.78 9.77 10.24
CA ILE A 311 -11.27 10.51 9.08
C ILE A 311 -10.65 9.57 8.06
N VAL A 312 -10.81 9.92 6.77
CA VAL A 312 -10.15 9.25 5.66
C VAL A 312 -9.37 10.27 4.86
N VAL A 313 -8.06 10.09 4.73
CA VAL A 313 -7.21 10.93 3.89
C VAL A 313 -7.37 10.46 2.45
N ASN A 314 -8.19 11.15 1.65
CA ASN A 314 -8.47 10.73 0.29
C ASN A 314 -7.17 10.69 -0.51
N CYS A 315 -6.87 9.49 -0.97
CA CYS A 315 -5.72 9.14 -1.76
C CYS A 315 -5.95 9.33 -3.27
N GLY A 316 -7.08 9.94 -3.67
CA GLY A 316 -7.35 10.41 -5.03
C GLY A 316 -8.02 9.44 -6.00
N VAL A 317 -8.76 8.40 -5.56
CA VAL A 317 -9.37 7.42 -6.49
C VAL A 317 -10.80 6.99 -6.07
N PRO A 318 -11.83 7.09 -6.93
CA PRO A 318 -13.08 6.30 -6.84
C PRO A 318 -12.82 4.83 -7.23
N PRO A 319 -13.53 3.83 -6.69
CA PRO A 319 -13.15 2.43 -6.86
C PRO A 319 -13.43 1.92 -8.29
N SER A 320 -12.35 1.80 -9.07
CA SER A 320 -11.93 0.52 -9.64
C SER A 320 -10.44 0.41 -9.34
N ALA A 321 -10.03 -0.60 -8.58
CA ALA A 321 -8.65 -0.79 -8.14
C ALA A 321 -7.65 -0.60 -9.30
N ASN A 322 -6.53 0.09 -9.04
CA ASN A 322 -5.47 0.21 -10.04
C ASN A 322 -4.96 -1.20 -10.37
N LEU A 323 -4.84 -1.49 -11.67
CA LEU A 323 -4.28 -2.77 -12.14
C LEU A 323 -2.77 -2.76 -11.97
N ARG A 324 -2.17 -3.91 -11.66
CA ARG A 324 -0.72 -4.09 -11.71
C ARG A 324 -0.27 -4.32 -13.16
N PRO A 325 0.99 -4.03 -13.50
CA PRO A 325 1.57 -4.34 -14.81
C PRO A 325 1.29 -5.78 -15.27
N GLN A 326 1.42 -6.75 -14.37
CA GLN A 326 1.13 -8.16 -14.58
C GLN A 326 -0.33 -8.45 -14.99
N ASP A 327 -1.30 -7.67 -14.52
CA ASP A 327 -2.72 -7.89 -14.84
C ASP A 327 -3.02 -7.66 -16.33
N LEU A 328 -2.18 -6.86 -17.01
CA LEU A 328 -2.18 -6.70 -18.46
C LEU A 328 -1.86 -8.01 -19.20
N PHE A 329 -1.53 -9.10 -18.51
CA PHE A 329 -1.18 -10.39 -19.09
C PHE A 329 -1.85 -11.55 -18.36
N SER A 330 -2.92 -11.28 -17.60
CA SER A 330 -3.75 -12.31 -16.96
C SER A 330 -4.90 -12.78 -17.86
N TRP A 331 -4.95 -14.09 -18.11
CA TRP A 331 -5.92 -14.74 -19.01
C TRP A 331 -6.61 -15.92 -18.35
N ARG A 332 -7.86 -16.17 -18.75
CA ARG A 332 -8.60 -17.41 -18.40
C ARG A 332 -8.69 -18.40 -19.57
N SER A 333 -8.59 -17.89 -20.80
CA SER A 333 -8.55 -18.66 -22.04
C SER A 333 -8.04 -17.76 -23.18
N PRO A 334 -7.70 -18.31 -24.37
CA PRO A 334 -7.27 -17.49 -25.51
C PRO A 334 -8.28 -16.38 -25.83
N GLY A 335 -7.79 -15.14 -25.97
CA GLY A 335 -8.58 -13.94 -26.24
C GLY A 335 -9.43 -13.43 -25.08
N ASN A 336 -9.42 -14.09 -23.92
CA ASN A 336 -10.29 -13.77 -22.79
C ASN A 336 -9.49 -13.52 -21.50
N ARG A 337 -9.40 -12.26 -21.09
CA ARG A 337 -8.73 -11.85 -19.84
C ARG A 337 -9.52 -12.22 -18.59
N ASN A 338 -8.83 -12.35 -17.47
CA ASN A 338 -9.49 -12.42 -16.16
C ASN A 338 -8.76 -11.52 -15.17
N LEU A 339 -9.46 -10.46 -14.77
CA LEU A 339 -8.97 -9.43 -13.87
C LEU A 339 -9.65 -9.55 -12.50
N THR A 340 -10.23 -10.70 -12.15
CA THR A 340 -10.88 -10.92 -10.85
C THR A 340 -10.08 -11.91 -10.02
N SER A 341 -10.35 -11.98 -8.71
CA SER A 341 -9.81 -13.00 -7.81
C SER A 341 -10.53 -14.35 -7.91
N ASN A 342 -11.46 -14.50 -8.86
CA ASN A 342 -12.26 -15.70 -9.05
C ASN A 342 -11.99 -16.35 -10.41
N GLY A 343 -12.08 -17.69 -10.44
CA GLY A 343 -11.93 -18.49 -11.65
C GLY A 343 -10.47 -18.72 -12.06
N SER A 344 -10.26 -19.56 -13.07
CA SER A 344 -8.90 -19.90 -13.53
C SER A 344 -8.20 -18.67 -14.12
N ARG A 345 -6.90 -18.54 -13.82
CA ARG A 345 -6.04 -17.47 -14.31
C ARG A 345 -4.63 -17.98 -14.58
N TYR A 346 -4.03 -17.49 -15.65
CA TYR A 346 -2.64 -17.75 -16.00
C TYR A 346 -2.01 -16.57 -16.72
N PHE A 347 -0.68 -16.48 -16.63
CA PHE A 347 0.10 -15.49 -17.33
C PHE A 347 0.36 -15.90 -18.77
N SER A 348 0.16 -14.96 -19.69
CA SER A 348 0.45 -15.15 -21.11
C SER A 348 0.74 -13.81 -21.77
N ILE A 349 1.80 -13.76 -22.57
CA ILE A 349 2.20 -12.56 -23.32
C ILE A 349 1.53 -12.48 -24.69
N HIS A 350 0.84 -13.53 -25.15
CA HIS A 350 0.35 -13.64 -26.53
C HIS A 350 -1.12 -14.04 -26.56
N SER A 351 -1.94 -13.14 -25.99
CA SER A 351 -3.39 -13.21 -26.03
C SER A 351 -3.98 -14.48 -25.41
N GLY A 352 -3.32 -15.03 -24.39
CA GLY A 352 -3.76 -16.24 -23.69
C GLY A 352 -3.49 -17.55 -24.45
N SER A 353 -2.73 -17.52 -25.56
CA SER A 353 -2.54 -18.72 -26.40
C SER A 353 -1.62 -19.77 -25.77
N THR A 354 -0.74 -19.37 -24.85
CA THR A 354 0.05 -20.30 -24.02
C THR A 354 -0.08 -19.93 -22.57
N ASN A 355 -0.33 -20.93 -21.74
CA ASN A 355 -0.20 -20.84 -20.29
C ASN A 355 1.28 -20.96 -19.93
N ILE A 356 1.92 -19.84 -19.60
CA ILE A 356 3.33 -19.82 -19.15
C ILE A 356 3.40 -20.31 -17.70
N VAL A 357 2.54 -19.75 -16.85
CA VAL A 357 2.44 -20.11 -15.43
C VAL A 357 1.05 -19.73 -14.93
N GLY A 358 0.48 -20.57 -14.07
CA GLY A 358 -0.80 -20.28 -13.39
C GLY A 358 -0.62 -19.23 -12.30
N PHE A 359 -1.67 -18.47 -11.99
CA PHE A 359 -1.68 -17.67 -10.76
C PHE A 359 -2.21 -18.50 -9.60
N ASN A 360 -1.75 -18.23 -8.38
CA ASN A 360 -2.36 -18.77 -7.18
C ASN A 360 -3.83 -18.31 -7.10
N GLN A 361 -4.72 -19.22 -6.72
CA GLN A 361 -6.16 -18.97 -6.62
C GLN A 361 -6.73 -19.51 -5.29
N THR A 362 -5.87 -19.77 -4.30
CA THR A 362 -6.26 -20.38 -3.02
C THR A 362 -6.34 -19.33 -1.92
N PRO A 363 -7.54 -18.99 -1.41
CA PRO A 363 -7.67 -18.13 -0.25
C PRO A 363 -7.09 -18.80 1.02
N PRO A 364 -6.52 -18.04 1.98
CA PRO A 364 -6.34 -16.59 2.01
C PRO A 364 -5.05 -16.10 1.32
N GLY A 365 -4.36 -16.97 0.56
CA GLY A 365 -3.09 -16.63 -0.10
C GLY A 365 -3.24 -15.56 -1.18
N ASP A 366 -2.12 -15.04 -1.66
CA ASP A 366 -2.14 -14.00 -2.68
C ASP A 366 -2.51 -14.55 -4.07
N PHE A 367 -3.40 -13.86 -4.76
CA PHE A 367 -3.83 -14.17 -6.11
C PHE A 367 -2.94 -13.57 -7.23
N GLY A 368 -2.00 -12.70 -6.86
CA GLY A 368 -0.93 -12.20 -7.73
C GLY A 368 0.24 -13.17 -7.88
N ASP A 369 0.47 -14.02 -6.88
CA ASP A 369 1.52 -15.03 -6.90
C ASP A 369 1.45 -16.01 -8.07
N TRP A 370 2.62 -16.51 -8.45
CA TRP A 370 2.72 -17.73 -9.24
C TRP A 370 2.16 -18.92 -8.48
N LEU A 371 1.32 -19.70 -9.14
CA LEU A 371 0.94 -21.02 -8.64
C LEU A 371 2.20 -21.87 -8.58
N SER A 372 2.60 -22.23 -7.37
CA SER A 372 3.80 -23.01 -7.13
C SER A 372 3.50 -24.14 -6.15
N GLU A 373 4.15 -25.29 -6.33
CA GLU A 373 3.97 -26.44 -5.43
C GLU A 373 4.49 -26.10 -4.02
N PRO A 374 3.86 -26.60 -2.95
CA PRO A 374 4.21 -26.30 -1.56
C PRO A 374 5.70 -26.40 -1.20
#